data_AF-A0A7U8B357-F1
#
_entry.id   AF-A0A7U8B357-F1
#
_cell.length_a   1.000
_cell.length_b   1.000
_cell.length_c   1.000
_cell.angle_alpha   90.00
_cell.angle_beta   90.00
_cell.angle_gamma   90.00
#
_symmetry.space_group_name_H-M   'P 1'
#
loop_
_entity.id
_entity.type
_entity.pdbx_description
1 polymer ?
#
loop_
_entity_poly.entity_id
_entity_poly.type
_entity_poly.pdbx_seq_one_letter_code
_entity_poly.pdbx_strand_id
1 'polypeptide(L)' 'MSKKERIKVALDFLKTLIFTLLTALFGICAYSFIHYKGFNAYDFIIISCVSLVFILVLIIALKYFIKELDKLEKEN' A
#
# COMPACT_ATOMS: atom_id res chain seq x y z
N MET A 1 -24.70 3.63 -14.34
CA MET A 1 -23.85 2.44 -14.08
C MET A 1 -24.44 1.64 -12.95
N SER A 2 -24.48 0.32 -13.11
CA SER A 2 -24.99 -0.57 -12.08
C SER A 2 -24.10 -0.51 -10.82
N LYS A 3 -24.67 -0.69 -9.63
CA LYS A 3 -23.91 -0.64 -8.36
C LYS A 3 -22.69 -1.57 -8.40
N LYS A 4 -22.82 -2.74 -9.04
CA LYS A 4 -21.75 -3.73 -9.23
C LYS A 4 -20.58 -3.19 -10.06
N GLU A 5 -20.84 -2.42 -11.12
CA GLU A 5 -19.79 -1.81 -11.95
C GLU A 5 -19.01 -0.75 -11.18
N ARG A 6 -19.70 0.10 -10.41
CA ARG A 6 -19.05 1.14 -9.60
C ARG A 6 -18.09 0.55 -8.57
N ILE A 7 -18.49 -0.54 -7.92
CA ILE A 7 -17.66 -1.16 -6.90
C ILE A 7 -16.49 -1.93 -7.55
N LYS A 8 -16.71 -2.58 -8.70
CA LYS A 8 -15.61 -3.21 -9.47
C LYS A 8 -14.54 -2.20 -9.86
N VAL A 9 -14.93 -1.02 -10.34
CA VAL A 9 -14.00 0.08 -10.67
C VAL A 9 -13.27 0.58 -9.42
N ALA A 10 -13.96 0.73 -8.29
CA ALA A 10 -13.34 1.13 -7.02
C ALA A 10 -12.31 0.11 -6.50
N LEU A 11 -12.61 -1.19 -6.63
CA LEU A 11 -11.67 -2.25 -6.30
C LEU A 11 -10.45 -2.23 -7.23
N ASP A 12 -10.64 -2.12 -8.53
CA ASP A 12 -9.52 -2.09 -9.47
C ASP A 12 -8.58 -0.90 -9.21
N PHE A 13 -9.17 0.27 -8.89
CA PHE A 13 -8.44 1.45 -8.45
C PHE A 13 -7.67 1.21 -7.14
N LEU A 14 -8.32 0.62 -6.12
CA LEU A 14 -7.68 0.35 -4.83
C LEU A 14 -6.55 -0.69 -4.96
N LYS A 15 -6.73 -1.71 -5.80
CA LYS A 15 -5.67 -2.67 -6.13
C LYS A 15 -4.48 -2.00 -6.81
N THR A 16 -4.73 -1.14 -7.78
CA THR A 16 -3.68 -0.39 -8.48
C THR A 16 -2.94 0.54 -7.51
N LEU A 17 -3.68 1.23 -6.63
CA LEU A 17 -3.12 2.07 -5.58
C LEU A 17 -2.18 1.29 -4.64
N ILE A 18 -2.60 0.10 -4.20
CA ILE A 18 -1.78 -0.80 -3.37
C ILE A 18 -0.49 -1.19 -4.11
N PHE A 19 -0.58 -1.54 -5.40
CA PHE A 19 0.59 -1.86 -6.21
C PHE A 19 1.55 -0.69 -6.34
N THR A 20 1.05 0.51 -6.62
CA THR A 20 1.88 1.72 -6.70
C THR A 20 2.56 2.04 -5.37
N LEU A 21 1.84 1.93 -4.24
CA LEU A 21 2.41 2.10 -2.90
C LEU A 21 3.49 1.08 -2.60
N LEU A 22 3.30 -0.18 -2.99
CA LEU A 22 4.28 -1.24 -2.80
C LEU A 22 5.54 -1.01 -3.65
N THR A 23 5.37 -0.57 -4.91
CA THR A 23 6.50 -0.19 -5.78
C THR A 23 7.27 0.99 -5.21
N ALA A 24 6.58 2.01 -4.69
CA ALA A 24 7.23 3.14 -4.03
C ALA A 24 8.04 2.70 -2.80
N LEU A 25 7.49 1.79 -1.98
CA LEU A 25 8.18 1.22 -0.83
C LEU A 25 9.47 0.48 -1.25
N PHE A 26 9.38 -0.33 -2.31
CA PHE A 26 10.56 -0.99 -2.88
C PHE A 26 11.62 -0.01 -3.38
N GLY A 27 11.19 1.09 -4.00
CA GLY A 27 12.09 2.15 -4.45
C GLY A 27 12.84 2.83 -3.30
N ILE A 28 12.14 3.15 -2.20
CA ILE A 28 12.74 3.73 -1.00
C ILE A 28 13.73 2.76 -0.36
N CYS A 29 13.37 1.48 -0.25
CA CYS A 29 14.27 0.44 0.25
C CYS A 29 15.51 0.28 -0.64
N ALA A 30 15.35 0.24 -1.96
CA ALA A 30 16.46 0.10 -2.90
C ALA A 30 17.41 1.32 -2.83
N TYR A 31 16.86 2.54 -2.79
CA TYR A 31 17.66 3.75 -2.66
C TYR A 31 18.46 3.77 -1.35
N SER A 32 17.80 3.42 -0.25
CA SER A 32 18.41 3.32 1.08
C SER A 32 19.52 2.25 1.11
N PHE A 33 19.31 1.12 0.43
CA PHE A 33 20.30 0.05 0.34
C PHE A 33 21.51 0.43 -0.52
N ILE A 34 21.32 1.18 -1.62
CA ILE A 34 22.41 1.64 -2.47
C ILE A 34 23.28 2.68 -1.74
N HIS A 35 22.64 3.59 -1.00
CA HIS A 35 23.33 4.69 -0.33
C HIS A 35 23.72 4.38 1.12
N TYR A 36 23.54 3.14 1.60
CA TYR A 36 23.69 2.76 3.02
C TYR A 36 25.01 3.22 3.69
N LYS A 37 26.11 3.35 2.94
CA LYS A 37 27.41 3.80 3.44
C LYS A 37 27.47 5.28 3.81
N GLY A 38 26.56 6.10 3.28
CA GLY A 38 26.47 7.54 3.58
C GLY A 38 25.41 7.90 4.62
N PHE A 39 24.68 6.91 5.13
CA PHE A 39 23.57 7.14 6.06
C PHE A 39 24.07 7.28 7.50
N ASN A 40 23.65 8.35 8.17
CA ASN A 40 23.84 8.49 9.61
C ASN A 40 22.82 7.61 10.36
N ALA A 41 23.06 7.33 11.64
CA ALA A 41 22.13 6.56 12.47
C ALA A 41 20.70 7.15 12.49
N TYR A 42 20.59 8.48 12.38
CA TYR A 42 19.31 9.20 12.28
C TYR A 42 18.53 8.87 11.01
N ASP A 43 19.21 8.80 9.86
CA ASP A 43 18.55 8.50 8.59
C ASP A 43 17.99 7.07 8.59
N PHE A 44 18.69 6.13 9.25
CA PHE A 44 18.22 4.75 9.39
C PHE A 44 16.95 4.65 10.24
N ILE A 45 16.87 5.43 11.33
CA ILE A 45 15.67 5.51 12.18
C ILE A 45 14.49 6.10 11.41
N ILE A 46 14.73 7.15 10.61
CA ILE A 46 13.70 7.79 9.80
C ILE A 46 13.17 6.83 8.75
N ILE A 47 14.05 6.16 7.98
CA ILE A 47 13.62 5.18 6.96
C ILE A 47 12.84 4.04 7.62
N SER A 48 13.32 3.52 8.74
CA SER A 48 12.63 2.44 9.46
C SER A 48 11.24 2.88 9.91
N CYS A 49 11.11 4.08 10.48
CA CYS A 49 9.83 4.65 10.91
C CYS A 49 8.86 4.84 9.73
N VAL A 50 9.33 5.45 8.63
CA VAL A 50 8.53 5.64 7.41
C VAL A 50 8.08 4.31 6.82
N SER A 51 8.97 3.31 6.78
CA SER A 51 8.65 1.97 6.28
C SER A 51 7.57 1.30 7.13
N LEU A 52 7.63 1.45 8.46
CA LEU A 52 6.66 0.91 9.39
C LEU A 52 5.27 1.54 9.20
N VAL A 53 5.22 2.87 9.05
CA VAL A 53 3.96 3.60 8.75
C VAL A 53 3.40 3.17 7.41
N PHE A 54 4.24 3.03 6.38
CA PHE A 54 3.82 2.56 5.05
C PHE A 54 3.22 1.15 5.09
N ILE A 55 3.83 0.22 5.83
CA ILE A 55 3.30 -1.14 6.02
C ILE A 55 1.94 -1.09 6.72
N LEU A 56 1.79 -0.26 7.76
CA LEU A 56 0.52 -0.07 8.46
C LEU A 56 -0.59 0.43 7.51
N VAL A 57 -0.29 1.43 6.69
CA VAL A 57 -1.22 1.96 5.68
C VAL A 57 -1.61 0.87 4.68
N LEU A 58 -0.65 0.07 4.20
CA LEU A 58 -0.93 -1.05 3.31
C LEU A 58 -1.86 -2.09 3.93
N ILE A 59 -1.64 -2.46 5.19
CA ILE A 59 -2.51 -3.42 5.90
C ILE A 59 -3.94 -2.89 6.03
N ILE A 60 -4.10 -1.60 6.36
CA ILE A 60 -5.41 -0.95 6.47
C ILE A 60 -6.11 -0.94 5.11
N ALA A 61 -5.40 -0.55 4.05
CA ALA A 61 -5.93 -0.55 2.68
C ALA A 61 -6.35 -1.96 2.23
N LEU A 62 -5.56 -2.99 2.54
CA LEU A 62 -5.88 -4.38 2.23
C LEU A 62 -7.14 -4.86 2.98
N LYS A 63 -7.24 -4.54 4.28
CA LYS A 63 -8.44 -4.86 5.07
C LYS A 63 -9.68 -4.18 4.52
N TYR A 64 -9.56 -2.92 4.10
CA TYR A 64 -10.66 -2.19 3.48
C TYR A 64 -11.08 -2.86 2.17
N PHE A 65 -10.12 -3.24 1.33
CA PHE A 65 -10.33 -3.94 0.06
C PHE A 65 -11.08 -5.27 0.26
N ILE A 66 -10.64 -6.11 1.19
CA ILE A 66 -11.28 -7.40 1.51
C ILE A 66 -12.72 -7.16 2.03
N LYS A 67 -12.93 -6.15 2.87
CA LYS A 67 -14.25 -5.85 3.44
C LYS A 67 -15.24 -5.37 2.36
N GLU A 68 -14.77 -4.61 1.38
CA GLU A 68 -15.59 -4.16 0.26
C GLU A 68 -15.88 -5.30 -0.75
N LEU A 69 -14.94 -6.24 -0.90
CA LEU A 69 -15.16 -7.49 -1.63
C LEU A 69 -16.20 -8.39 -0.96
N ASP A 70 -16.14 -8.59 0.36
CA ASP A 70 -17.10 -9.43 1.10
C ASP A 70 -18.53 -8.87 1.02
N LYS A 71 -18.70 -7.54 1.02
CA LYS A 71 -20.00 -6.91 0.78
C LYS A 71 -20.54 -7.20 -0.61
N LEU A 72 -19.68 -7.21 -1.62
CA LEU A 72 -20.08 -7.52 -3.00
C LEU A 72 -20.47 -8.97 -3.17
N GLU A 73 -19.78 -9.87 -2.49
CA GLU A 73 -20.06 -11.31 -2.52
C GLU A 73 -21.38 -11.63 -1.82
N LYS A 74 -21.73 -10.90 -0.75
CA LYS A 74 -23.02 -11.02 -0.05
C LYS A 74 -24.21 -10.36 -0.74
N GLU A 75 -23.99 -9.46 -1.70
CA GLU A 75 -25.06 -8.80 -2.50
C GLU A 75 -25.35 -9.54 -3.83
N ASN A 76 -24.79 -10.74 -4.01
CA ASN A 76 -25.00 -11.61 -5.17
C ASN A 76 -25.65 -12.93 -4.75
#